data_AF-A0A356WZQ9-F1
#
_entry.id   AF-A0A356WZQ9-F1
#
_cell.length_a   1.000
_cell.length_b   1.000
_cell.length_c   1.000
_cell.angle_alpha   90.00
_cell.angle_beta   90.00
_cell.angle_gamma   90.00
#
_symmetry.space_group_name_H-M   'P 1'
#
loop_
_entity.id
_entity.type
_entity.pdbx_description
1 polymer ?
#
loop_
_entity_poly.entity_id
_entity_poly.type
_entity_poly.pdbx_seq_one_letter_code
_entity_poly.pdbx_strand_id
1 'polypeptide(L)' 'VRLAEEGVKKVAVCCPAFISDCIETLEEIGIRGKEDFVEAGGDDLILIPCVNDNDLWIDALETWCANMLKPEEAFA' A
#
# COMPACT_ATOMS: atom_id res chain seq x y z
N VAL A 1 8.23 -13.11 -6.79
CA VAL A 1 9.26 -13.77 -7.64
C VAL A 1 8.83 -14.06 -9.08
N ARG A 2 7.65 -14.66 -9.36
CA ARG A 2 7.19 -14.99 -10.74
C ARG A 2 7.47 -13.91 -11.81
N LEU A 3 7.16 -12.64 -11.52
CA LEU A 3 7.38 -11.54 -12.46
C LEU A 3 8.87 -11.38 -12.83
N ALA A 4 9.78 -11.52 -11.87
CA ALA A 4 11.23 -11.51 -12.13
C ALA A 4 11.65 -12.69 -13.02
N GLU A 5 11.13 -13.88 -12.74
CA GLU A 5 11.39 -15.10 -13.53
C GLU A 5 10.86 -14.97 -14.97
N GLU A 6 9.75 -14.25 -15.16
CA GLU A 6 9.18 -13.89 -16.46
C GLU A 6 9.93 -12.73 -17.16
N GLY A 7 10.99 -12.20 -16.54
CA GLY A 7 11.87 -11.18 -17.12
C GLY A 7 11.49 -9.73 -16.78
N VAL A 8 10.48 -9.50 -15.93
CA VAL A 8 10.17 -8.15 -15.42
C VAL A 8 11.33 -7.66 -14.55
N LYS A 9 11.88 -6.50 -14.91
CA LYS A 9 13.05 -5.95 -14.24
C LYS A 9 12.74 -5.05 -13.06
N LYS A 10 11.63 -4.33 -13.09
CA LYS A 10 11.27 -3.39 -12.03
C LYS A 10 9.80 -3.47 -11.71
N VAL A 11 9.47 -3.48 -10.42
CA VAL A 11 8.09 -3.46 -9.94
C VAL A 11 7.93 -2.37 -8.88
N ALA A 12 6.77 -1.73 -8.89
CA ALA A 12 6.32 -0.88 -7.79
C ALA A 12 5.14 -1.57 -7.12
N VAL A 13 5.16 -1.69 -5.79
CA VAL A 13 4.18 -2.44 -5.01
C VAL A 13 3.47 -1.48 -4.05
N CYS A 14 2.14 -1.47 -4.11
CA CYS A 14 1.30 -0.81 -3.11
C CYS A 14 0.56 -1.86 -2.28
N CYS A 15 0.29 -1.53 -1.02
CA CYS A 15 -0.41 -2.38 -0.05
C CYS A 15 -1.75 -1.74 0.34
N PRO A 16 -2.79 -1.76 -0.52
CA PRO A 16 -4.00 -0.94 -0.35
C PRO A 16 -4.88 -1.31 0.85
N ALA A 17 -4.67 -2.50 1.44
CA ALA A 17 -5.32 -2.89 2.68
C ALA A 17 -4.68 -2.25 3.94
N PHE A 18 -3.55 -1.56 3.78
CA PHE A 18 -2.82 -0.88 4.84
C PHE A 18 -2.88 0.63 4.62
N ILE A 19 -3.34 1.35 5.64
CA ILE A 19 -3.41 2.81 5.63
C ILE A 19 -2.12 3.43 6.17
N SER A 20 -1.45 2.75 7.10
CA SER A 20 -0.20 3.20 7.71
C SER A 20 0.89 2.16 7.50
N ASP A 21 2.13 2.62 7.40
CA ASP A 21 3.28 1.74 7.32
C ASP A 21 3.43 0.93 8.61
N CYS A 22 3.61 -0.38 8.44
CA CYS A 22 3.75 -1.38 9.48
C CYS A 22 4.82 -2.42 9.10
N ILE A 23 5.00 -3.44 9.95
CA ILE A 23 6.00 -4.49 9.75
C ILE A 23 5.76 -5.23 8.43
N GLU A 24 4.51 -5.56 8.14
CA GLU A 24 4.10 -6.26 6.92
C GLU A 24 4.48 -5.46 5.67
N THR A 25 4.34 -4.14 5.71
CA THR A 25 4.67 -3.28 4.55
C THR A 25 6.18 -3.03 4.42
N LEU A 26 6.83 -2.57 5.49
CA LEU A 26 8.22 -2.11 5.43
C LEU A 26 9.20 -3.27 5.40
N GLU A 27 9.01 -4.26 6.27
CA GLU A 27 9.94 -5.38 6.42
C GLU A 27 9.61 -6.49 5.43
N GLU A 28 8.38 -7.00 5.45
CA GLU A 28 8.06 -8.20 4.67
C GLU A 28 8.00 -7.88 3.17
N ILE A 29 7.38 -6.78 2.76
CA ILE A 29 7.32 -6.39 1.34
C ILE A 29 8.53 -5.54 0.93
N GLY A 30 8.85 -4.48 1.67
CA GLY A 30 9.86 -3.49 1.27
C GLY A 30 11.30 -3.98 1.31
N ILE A 31 11.63 -4.86 2.26
CA ILE A 31 12.98 -5.42 2.43
C ILE A 31 13.01 -6.85 1.88
N ARG A 32 12.31 -7.79 2.53
CA ARG A 32 12.38 -9.22 2.16
C ARG A 32 11.81 -9.49 0.78
N GLY A 33 10.66 -8.92 0.45
CA GLY A 33 10.07 -9.03 -0.88
C GLY A 33 10.98 -8.46 -1.98
N LYS A 34 11.75 -7.40 -1.68
CA LYS A 34 12.76 -6.85 -2.60
C LYS A 34 13.95 -7.77 -2.77
N GLU A 35 14.48 -8.31 -1.67
CA GLU A 35 15.55 -9.32 -1.70
C GLU A 35 15.14 -10.51 -2.57
N ASP A 36 13.97 -11.09 -2.31
CA ASP A 36 13.40 -12.21 -3.08
C ASP A 36 13.26 -11.87 -4.58
N PHE A 37 12.81 -10.64 -4.91
CA PHE A 37 12.62 -10.22 -6.30
C PHE A 37 13.96 -10.06 -7.05
N VAL A 38 14.98 -9.52 -6.39
CA VAL A 38 16.32 -9.36 -6.95
C VAL A 38 17.00 -10.72 -7.12
N GLU A 39 16.92 -11.60 -6.13
CA GLU A 39 17.45 -12.97 -6.22
C GLU A 39 16.81 -13.77 -7.36
N ALA A 40 15.52 -13.54 -7.64
CA ALA A 40 14.81 -14.16 -8.76
C ALA A 40 15.14 -13.55 -10.16
N GLY A 41 16.06 -12.60 -10.25
CA GLY A 41 16.53 -12.01 -11.52
C GLY A 41 15.89 -10.67 -11.92
N GLY A 42 15.14 -10.06 -11.01
CA GLY A 42 14.68 -8.68 -11.11
C GLY A 42 15.81 -7.69 -10.73
N ASP A 43 15.63 -6.42 -11.08
CA ASP A 43 16.59 -5.36 -10.76
C ASP A 43 16.16 -4.56 -9.52
N ASP A 44 14.86 -4.29 -9.36
CA ASP A 44 14.36 -3.49 -8.23
C ASP A 44 12.87 -3.73 -7.92
N LEU A 45 12.54 -3.67 -6.62
CA LEU A 45 11.18 -3.58 -6.10
C LEU A 45 11.09 -2.30 -5.28
N ILE A 46 10.17 -1.42 -5.66
CA ILE A 46 9.90 -0.17 -4.97
C ILE A 46 8.61 -0.33 -4.18
N LEU A 47 8.71 -0.29 -2.85
CA LEU A 47 7.53 -0.14 -2.01
C LEU A 47 7.00 1.28 -2.15
N ILE A 48 5.72 1.40 -2.51
CA ILE A 48 4.98 2.66 -2.45
C ILE A 48 4.55 2.84 -0.99
N PRO A 49 4.93 3.95 -0.32
CA PRO A 49 4.53 4.22 1.06
C PRO A 49 3.01 4.17 1.23
N CYS A 50 2.55 3.75 2.41
CA CYS A 50 1.14 3.87 2.75
C CYS A 50 0.70 5.34 2.79
N VAL A 51 -0.61 5.56 2.83
CA VAL A 51 -1.18 6.92 2.85
C VAL A 51 -0.77 7.70 4.10
N ASN A 52 -0.52 7.01 5.22
CA ASN A 52 -0.05 7.58 6.47
C ASN A 52 -0.87 8.81 6.90
N ASP A 53 -0.23 9.97 7.05
CA ASP A 53 -0.79 11.25 7.46
C ASP A 53 -1.05 12.19 6.28
N ASN A 54 -1.20 11.66 5.06
CA ASN A 54 -1.49 12.47 3.88
C ASN A 54 -2.78 13.29 4.07
N ASP A 55 -2.68 14.61 3.88
CA ASP A 55 -3.80 15.55 4.07
C ASP A 55 -5.07 15.13 3.31
N LEU A 56 -4.94 14.67 2.06
CA LEU A 56 -6.10 14.25 1.26
C LEU A 56 -6.82 13.03 1.85
N TRP A 57 -6.07 12.13 2.49
CA TRP A 57 -6.64 10.98 3.18
C TRP A 57 -7.36 11.40 4.46
N ILE A 58 -6.76 12.32 5.21
CA ILE A 58 -7.36 12.87 6.44
C ILE A 58 -8.67 13.59 6.10
N ASP A 59 -8.68 14.45 5.08
CA ASP A 59 -9.86 15.17 4.59
C ASP A 59 -10.98 14.21 4.17
N ALA A 60 -10.62 13.13 3.46
CA ALA A 60 -11.57 12.10 3.04
C ALA A 60 -12.16 11.35 4.24
N LEU A 61 -11.33 10.96 5.21
CA LEU A 61 -11.75 10.28 6.43
C LEU A 61 -12.68 11.17 7.27
N GLU A 62 -12.33 12.45 7.45
CA GLU A 62 -13.18 13.44 8.13
C GLU A 62 -14.55 13.51 7.45
N THR A 63 -14.56 13.65 6.12
CA THR A 63 -15.80 13.73 5.33
C THR A 63 -16.66 12.48 5.52
N TRP A 64 -16.05 11.29 5.51
CA TRP A 64 -16.78 10.03 5.72
C TRP A 64 -17.36 9.92 7.12
N CYS A 65 -16.57 10.24 8.15
CA CYS A 65 -17.05 10.26 9.53
C CYS A 65 -18.19 11.27 9.71
N ALA A 66 -18.06 12.47 9.17
CA ALA A 66 -19.11 13.50 9.23
C ALA A 66 -20.42 13.04 8.56
N ASN A 67 -20.32 12.33 7.43
CA ASN A 67 -21.50 11.79 6.75
C ASN A 67 -22.13 10.61 7.52
N MET A 68 -21.34 9.71 8.10
CA MET A 68 -21.86 8.59 8.91
C MET A 68 -22.61 9.06 10.17
N LEU A 69 -22.27 10.24 10.69
CA LEU A 69 -22.92 10.81 11.87
C LEU A 69 -24.25 11.50 11.56
N LYS A 70 -24.64 11.64 10.28
CA LYS A 70 -25.96 12.18 9.88
C LYS A 70 -26.98 11.04 9.89
N PRO A 71 -27.91 11.00 10.88
CA PRO A 71 -28.81 9.86 11.07
C PRO A 71 -29.76 9.64 9.89
N GLU A 72 -30.14 10.73 9.19
CA GLU A 72 -31.01 10.69 8.01
C GLU A 72 -30.41 10.03 6.76
N GLU A 73 -29.08 9.86 6.67
CA GLU A 73 -28.40 9.30 5.48
C GLU A 73 -27.81 7.90 5.72
N ALA A 74 -27.82 7.39 6.95
CA ALA A 74 -27.12 6.15 7.33
C ALA A 74 -27.77 4.85 6.82
N PHE A 75 -29.00 4.89 6.31
CA PHE A 75 -29.74 3.72 5.82
C PHE A 75 -30.58 3.98 4.54
N ALA A 76 -30.31 5.07 3.82
CA ALA A 76 -30.87 5.33 2.50
C ALA A 76 -29.95 4.79 1.40
#